data_AF-A0A1G4WR94-F1
#
_entry.id   AF-A0A1G4WR94-F1
#
_cell.length_a   1.000
_cell.length_b   1.000
_cell.length_c   1.000
_cell.angle_alpha   90.00
_cell.angle_beta   90.00
_cell.angle_gamma   90.00
#
_symmetry.space_group_name_H-M   'P 1'
#
loop_
_entity.id
_entity.type
_entity.pdbx_description
1 polymer ?
#
loop_
_entity_poly.entity_id
_entity_poly.type
_entity_poly.pdbx_seq_one_letter_code
_entity_poly.pdbx_strand_id
1 'polypeptide(L)'
;MSVEERAERLDPVEDGWLVTISIDDREDQTVAKAKLNFQGREWVGAGLARLAPSEQGPGGSGSQVAVTRALSDLARSLEGSVSAL
;
A
#
# COMPACT_ATOMS: atom_id res chain seq x y z
N MET A 1 17.80 -8.49 -5.82
CA MET A 1 16.39 -8.76 -6.12
C MET A 1 15.58 -7.55 -5.70
N SER A 2 14.79 -6.99 -6.62
CA SER A 2 13.86 -5.88 -6.37
C SER A 2 12.70 -6.32 -5.47
N VAL A 3 12.04 -5.36 -4.83
CA VAL A 3 10.79 -5.57 -4.09
C VAL A 3 9.68 -6.05 -5.03
N GLU A 4 9.68 -5.58 -6.28
CA GLU A 4 8.74 -6.03 -7.32
C GLU A 4 8.94 -7.51 -7.66
N GLU A 5 10.19 -7.95 -7.86
CA GLU A 5 10.52 -9.36 -8.10
C GLU A 5 10.12 -10.28 -6.92
N ARG A 6 10.07 -9.75 -5.68
CA ARG A 6 9.59 -10.52 -4.52
C ARG A 6 8.08 -10.61 -4.47
N ALA A 7 7.37 -9.55 -4.88
CA ALA A 7 5.91 -9.53 -4.94
C ALA A 7 5.38 -10.41 -6.07
N GLU A 8 6.06 -10.45 -7.22
CA GLU A 8 5.75 -11.34 -8.35
C GLU A 8 5.98 -12.82 -8.03
N ARG A 9 6.82 -13.12 -7.02
CA ARG A 9 7.11 -14.49 -6.56
C ARG A 9 6.19 -14.98 -5.45
N LEU A 10 5.29 -14.13 -4.93
CA LEU A 10 4.21 -14.63 -4.09
C LEU A 10 3.21 -15.27 -5.05
N ASP A 11 3.15 -16.61 -5.03
CA ASP A 11 2.07 -17.32 -5.72
C ASP A 11 0.75 -16.69 -5.23
N PRO A 12 -0.09 -16.15 -6.13
CA PRO A 12 -1.44 -15.79 -5.73
C PRO A 12 -2.04 -17.04 -5.11
N VAL A 13 -2.54 -16.91 -3.87
CA VAL A 13 -3.37 -17.96 -3.26
C VAL A 13 -4.42 -18.34 -4.32
N GLU A 14 -4.65 -19.61 -4.59
CA GLU A 14 -5.69 -19.99 -5.56
C GLU A 14 -7.00 -19.28 -5.17
N ASP A 15 -7.53 -18.45 -6.08
CA ASP A 15 -8.66 -17.52 -5.88
C ASP A 15 -8.45 -16.32 -4.90
N GLY A 16 -7.20 -15.92 -4.66
CA GLY A 16 -6.82 -14.84 -3.76
C GLY A 16 -6.52 -13.49 -4.46
N TRP A 17 -6.66 -12.40 -3.71
CA TRP A 17 -6.25 -11.06 -4.12
C TRP A 17 -4.90 -10.74 -3.46
N LEU A 18 -3.97 -10.19 -4.23
CA LEU A 18 -2.69 -9.73 -3.72
C LEU A 18 -2.64 -8.20 -3.67
N VAL A 19 -2.37 -7.67 -2.48
CA VAL A 19 -2.08 -6.24 -2.29
C VAL A 19 -0.59 -6.07 -2.01
N THR A 20 0.11 -5.38 -2.90
CA THR A 20 1.52 -5.04 -2.70
C THR A 20 1.62 -3.68 -2.03
N ILE A 21 2.38 -3.60 -0.94
CA ILE A 21 2.60 -2.36 -0.21
C ILE A 21 4.06 -1.92 -0.41
N SER A 22 4.25 -0.72 -0.95
CA SER A 22 5.56 -0.05 -0.97
C SER A 22 5.58 1.08 0.03
N ILE A 23 6.72 1.25 0.69
CA ILE A 23 6.95 2.27 1.71
C ILE A 23 8.20 3.05 1.31
N ASP A 24 8.08 4.37 1.22
CA ASP A 24 9.15 5.33 0.95
C ASP A 24 9.27 6.22 2.19
N ASP A 25 10.31 5.98 2.99
CA ASP A 25 10.66 6.79 4.15
C ASP A 25 11.59 7.93 3.71
N ARG A 26 11.13 9.17 3.89
CA ARG A 26 11.90 10.40 3.66
C ARG A 26 12.12 11.13 4.98
N GLU A 27 13.06 12.08 5.00
CA GLU A 27 13.53 12.77 6.21
C GLU A 27 12.43 13.47 7.06
N ASP A 28 11.27 13.78 6.47
CA ASP A 28 10.16 14.46 7.15
C ASP A 28 8.82 13.70 7.08
N GLN A 29 8.78 12.59 6.34
CA GLN A 29 7.54 11.86 6.11
C GLN A 29 7.77 10.43 5.64
N THR A 30 6.85 9.55 6.05
CA THR A 30 6.68 8.22 5.44
C THR A 30 5.52 8.26 4.46
N VAL A 31 5.75 7.79 3.23
CA VAL A 31 4.72 7.60 2.20
C VAL A 31 4.55 6.10 1.96
N ALA A 32 3.31 5.63 1.93
CA ALA A 32 2.98 4.26 1.55
C ALA A 32 2.04 4.23 0.35
N LYS A 33 2.20 3.24 -0.52
CA LYS A 33 1.27 2.93 -1.61
C LYS A 33 0.82 1.48 -1.49
N ALA A 34 -0.48 1.25 -1.53
CA ALA A 34 -1.09 -0.07 -1.57
C ALA A 34 -1.66 -0.30 -2.97
N LYS A 35 -1.11 -1.31 -3.67
CA LYS A 35 -1.46 -1.62 -5.06
C LYS A 35 -2.17 -2.96 -5.14
N LEU A 36 -3.31 -2.98 -5.81
CA LEU A 36 -4.05 -4.19 -6.17
C LEU A 36 -4.19 -4.26 -7.69
N ASN A 37 -3.80 -5.39 -8.28
CA ASN A 37 -4.12 -5.71 -9.67
C ASN A 37 -5.13 -6.85 -9.67
N PHE A 38 -6.32 -6.62 -10.23
CA PHE A 38 -7.36 -7.65 -10.31
C PHE A 38 -8.16 -7.51 -11.60
N GLN A 39 -8.35 -8.63 -12.32
CA GLN A 39 -9.08 -8.68 -13.60
C GLN A 39 -8.64 -7.62 -14.63
N GLY A 40 -7.33 -7.37 -14.73
CA GLY A 40 -6.77 -6.38 -15.67
C GLY A 40 -7.02 -4.92 -15.29
N ARG A 41 -7.56 -4.65 -14.10
CA ARG A 41 -7.69 -3.31 -13.54
C ARG A 41 -6.71 -3.13 -12.39
N GLU A 42 -6.20 -1.90 -12.27
CA GLU A 42 -5.28 -1.50 -11.22
C GLU A 42 -5.98 -0.52 -10.29
N TRP A 43 -5.88 -0.77 -8.98
CA TRP A 43 -6.26 0.17 -7.94
C TRP A 43 -5.05 0.50 -7.09
N VAL A 44 -4.91 1.79 -6.76
CA VAL A 44 -3.81 2.29 -5.94
C VAL A 44 -4.39 3.18 -4.85
N GLY A 45 -4.17 2.78 -3.60
CA GLY A 45 -4.39 3.64 -2.44
C GLY A 45 -3.09 4.28 -1.98
N ALA A 46 -3.15 5.53 -1.51
CA ALA A 46 -2.00 6.26 -1.00
C ALA A 46 -2.17 6.67 0.46
N GLY A 47 -1.06 6.68 1.20
CA GLY A 47 -1.04 7.08 2.60
C GLY A 47 0.24 7.82 2.96
N LEU A 48 0.12 8.78 3.86
CA LEU A 48 1.23 9.63 4.28
C LEU A 48 1.20 9.79 5.80
N ALA A 49 2.36 9.75 6.45
CA ALA A 49 2.55 10.06 7.86
C ALA A 49 3.69 11.06 8.01
N ARG A 50 3.42 12.20 8.67
CA ARG A 50 4.46 13.15 9.11
C ARG A 50 4.69 12.88 10.59
N LEU A 51 5.83 12.29 10.92
CA LEU A 51 6.25 12.08 12.31
C LEU A 51 7.59 12.75 12.56
N ALA A 52 7.89 12.99 13.84
CA ALA A 52 9.20 13.49 14.24
C ALA A 52 10.30 12.53 13.74
N PRO A 53 11.51 13.03 13.40
CA PRO A 53 12.61 12.20 12.88
C PRO A 53 12.94 10.95 13.72
N SER A 54 12.71 11.02 15.03
CA SER A 54 12.90 9.90 15.97
C SER A 54 11.88 8.76 15.82
N GLU A 55 10.79 8.98 15.09
CA GLU A 55 9.69 8.02 14.88
C GLU A 55 9.58 7.54 13.42
N GLN A 56 10.52 7.96 12.58
CA GLN A 56 10.61 7.61 11.16
C GLN A 56 11.45 6.34 10.96
N GLY A 57 11.22 5.67 9.83
CA GLY A 57 12.02 4.53 9.37
C GLY A 57 11.24 3.21 9.26
N PRO A 58 11.85 2.19 8.62
CA PRO A 58 11.14 0.97 8.23
C PRO A 58 10.65 0.20 9.46
N GLY A 59 9.33 0.09 9.62
CA GLY A 59 8.71 -0.59 10.75
C GLY A 59 8.43 0.28 11.98
N GLY A 60 8.73 1.59 11.90
CA GLY A 60 8.33 2.59 12.89
C GLY A 60 6.83 2.91 12.85
N SER A 61 6.36 3.68 13.82
CA SER A 61 4.96 4.14 13.90
C SER A 61 4.53 4.92 12.64
N GLY A 62 5.47 5.59 11.95
CA GLY A 62 5.21 6.32 10.71
C GLY A 62 4.79 5.42 9.57
N SER A 63 5.51 4.31 9.38
CA SER A 63 5.17 3.29 8.39
C SER A 63 3.80 2.68 8.67
N GLN A 64 3.48 2.36 9.93
CA GLN A 64 2.17 1.78 10.28
C GLN A 64 1.02 2.73 9.96
N VAL A 65 1.15 4.02 10.30
CA VAL A 65 0.14 5.04 9.99
C VAL A 65 0.00 5.25 8.49
N ALA A 66 1.12 5.37 7.76
CA ALA A 66 1.10 5.55 6.31
C ALA A 66 0.46 4.34 5.61
N VAL A 67 0.82 3.11 6.00
CA VAL A 67 0.23 1.87 5.46
C VAL A 67 -1.26 1.77 5.75
N THR A 68 -1.69 2.07 6.98
CA THR A 68 -3.12 2.08 7.35
C THR A 68 -3.91 3.05 6.47
N ARG A 69 -3.35 4.24 6.23
CA ARG A 69 -3.98 5.25 5.36
C ARG A 69 -4.03 4.78 3.90
N ALA A 70 -2.97 4.18 3.39
CA ALA A 70 -2.93 3.64 2.03
C ALA A 70 -3.96 2.52 1.82
N LEU A 71 -4.10 1.60 2.77
CA LEU A 71 -5.11 0.54 2.72
C LEU A 71 -6.55 1.10 2.83
N SER A 72 -6.76 2.10 3.67
CA SER A 72 -8.06 2.77 3.79
C SER A 72 -8.46 3.50 2.51
N ASP A 73 -7.49 4.15 1.85
CA ASP A 73 -7.71 4.82 0.56
C ASP A 73 -8.01 3.80 -0.55
N LEU A 74 -7.28 2.68 -0.58
CA LEU A 74 -7.56 1.57 -1.50
C LEU A 74 -8.98 1.02 -1.31
N ALA A 75 -9.41 0.81 -0.06
CA ALA A 75 -10.76 0.34 0.26
C ALA A 75 -11.84 1.30 -0.29
N ARG A 76 -11.67 2.62 -0.10
CA ARG A 76 -12.59 3.63 -0.65
C ARG A 76 -12.64 3.61 -2.18
N SER A 77 -11.49 3.42 -2.83
CA SER A 77 -11.40 3.31 -4.29
C SER A 77 -12.17 2.09 -4.82
N LEU A 78 -12.10 0.97 -4.11
CA LEU A 78 -12.86 -0.24 -4.43
C LEU A 78 -14.36 -0.05 -4.22
N GLU A 79 -14.78 0.55 -3.10
CA GLU A 79 -16.20 0.87 -2.83
C GLU A 79 -16.78 1.76 -3.93
N GLY A 80 -16.08 2.82 -4.32
CA GLY A 80 -16.49 3.71 -5.41
C GLY A 80 -16.59 3.00 -6.76
N SER A 81 -15.83 1.93 -6.96
CA SER A 81 -15.89 1.10 -8.19
C SER A 81 -17.08 0.14 -8.18
N VAL A 82 -17.50 -0.36 -7.01
CA VAL A 82 -18.65 -1.27 -6.86
C VAL A 82 -19.98 -0.52 -7.00
N SER A 83 -20.08 0.71 -6.50
CA SER A 83 -21.28 1.54 -6.65
C SER A 83 -21.49 2.14 -8.04
N ALA A 84 -20.54 1.96 -8.97
CA ALA A 84 -20.63 2.42 -10.36
C ALA A 84 -21.15 1.34 -11.33
N LEU A 85 -21.53 0.15 -10.80
CA LEU A 85 -22.21 -0.94 -11.51
C LEU A 85 -23.71 -0.91 -11.21
#